data_AF-A0A3P6UNR2-F1
#
_entry.id   AF-A0A3P6UNR2-F1
#
_cell.length_a   1.000
_cell.length_b   1.000
_cell.length_c   1.000
_cell.angle_alpha   90.00
_cell.angle_beta   90.00
_cell.angle_gamma   90.00
#
_symmetry.space_group_name_H-M   'P 1'
#
loop_
_entity.id
_entity.type
_entity.pdbx_description
1 polymer ?
#
loop_
_entity_poly.entity_id
_entity_poly.type
_entity_poly.pdbx_seq_one_letter_code
_entity_poly.pdbx_strand_id
1 'polypeptide(L)'
;MSAADLVDCLEMGMDWTLREGYSWAEDKEHCEEYGRMLQADATKVSTRAKKRGLPQLGTLGAGNHYAEVQVIDEIYDKHAAAKMGIAEKGQVVVMLHCGSRGLGHQVATDALVEMEKAMARDGISVNDRQLACARLYSNEGQDYLKGMAAAANFAWVNRSCMTFCVRQAFANTFNIQPDDLDMQVCNFLLYKLFVFPLRFFFVLLLIIVHMCSRKNLRKYKLACKNKSEVVAAAMPLFQKFLAHRLTEE
;
A
#
# COMPACT_ATOMS: atom_id res chain seq x y z
N MET A 1 0.98 15.12 -11.11
CA MET A 1 1.86 13.98 -11.46
C MET A 1 1.92 13.79 -12.98
N SER A 2 3.13 13.85 -13.54
CA SER A 2 3.43 13.68 -14.96
C SER A 2 3.56 12.19 -15.36
N ALA A 3 3.68 11.92 -16.67
CA ALA A 3 3.98 10.56 -17.15
C ALA A 3 5.41 10.10 -16.78
N ALA A 4 6.35 11.04 -16.61
CA ALA A 4 7.71 10.74 -16.16
C ALA A 4 7.72 10.35 -14.67
N ASP A 5 6.96 11.06 -13.85
CA ASP A 5 6.82 10.76 -12.42
C ASP A 5 6.27 9.34 -12.21
N LEU A 6 5.34 8.90 -13.06
CA LEU A 6 4.82 7.54 -13.01
C LEU A 6 5.90 6.49 -13.32
N VAL A 7 6.82 6.76 -14.25
CA VAL A 7 7.95 5.86 -14.53
C VAL A 7 8.84 5.76 -13.31
N ASP A 8 9.18 6.89 -12.69
CA ASP A 8 9.95 6.90 -11.45
C ASP A 8 9.24 6.13 -10.33
N CYS A 9 7.92 6.31 -10.16
CA CYS A 9 7.12 5.54 -9.19
C CYS A 9 7.26 4.02 -9.39
N LEU A 10 7.27 3.58 -10.66
CA LEU A 10 7.37 2.17 -11.01
C LEU A 10 8.76 1.58 -10.71
N GLU A 11 9.83 2.37 -10.81
CA GLU A 11 11.21 1.88 -10.65
C GLU A 11 11.80 2.15 -9.26
N MET A 12 11.38 3.24 -8.63
CA MET A 12 11.88 3.72 -7.34
C MET A 12 11.01 3.28 -6.16
N GLY A 13 9.74 2.92 -6.37
CA GLY A 13 8.85 2.56 -5.27
C GLY A 13 8.79 3.67 -4.21
N MET A 14 8.94 3.32 -2.93
CA MET A 14 8.91 4.30 -1.84
C MET A 14 10.08 5.30 -1.84
N ASP A 15 11.18 5.03 -2.55
CA ASP A 15 12.25 6.03 -2.71
C ASP A 15 11.73 7.28 -3.42
N TRP A 16 10.75 7.11 -4.33
CA TRP A 16 10.08 8.24 -4.95
C TRP A 16 9.26 9.04 -3.93
N THR A 17 8.45 8.37 -3.09
CA THR A 17 7.63 9.08 -2.09
C THR A 17 8.45 9.76 -1.01
N LEU A 18 9.63 9.21 -0.67
CA LEU A 18 10.59 9.87 0.21
C LEU A 18 11.15 11.15 -0.43
N ARG A 19 11.53 11.08 -1.71
CA ARG A 19 12.06 12.23 -2.47
C ARG A 19 11.03 13.36 -2.57
N GLU A 20 9.77 13.01 -2.82
CA GLU A 20 8.67 13.99 -2.96
C GLU A 20 8.09 14.45 -1.62
N GLY A 21 8.53 13.89 -0.48
CA GLY A 21 8.08 14.29 0.86
C GLY A 21 6.74 13.68 1.32
N TYR A 22 6.25 12.64 0.66
CA TYR A 22 5.03 11.91 1.05
C TYR A 22 5.27 10.82 2.09
N SER A 23 6.52 10.57 2.51
CA SER A 23 6.85 9.53 3.49
C SER A 23 7.98 9.98 4.39
N TRP A 24 8.00 9.45 5.61
CA TRP A 24 9.12 9.61 6.53
C TRP A 24 10.17 8.53 6.25
N ALA A 25 11.44 8.82 6.58
CA ALA A 25 12.54 7.91 6.29
C ALA A 25 12.34 6.52 6.95
N GLU A 26 11.78 6.53 8.16
CA GLU A 26 11.48 5.38 8.99
C GLU A 26 10.35 4.52 8.40
N ASP A 27 9.44 5.09 7.60
CA ASP A 27 8.33 4.34 7.00
C ASP A 27 8.87 3.20 6.11
N LYS A 28 9.99 3.43 5.44
CA LYS A 28 10.63 2.46 4.55
C LYS A 28 11.19 1.24 5.30
N GLU A 29 11.67 1.43 6.53
CA GLU A 29 12.21 0.35 7.37
C GLU A 29 11.12 -0.62 7.83
N HIS A 30 9.88 -0.15 7.84
CA HIS A 30 8.71 -0.93 8.18
C HIS A 30 8.05 -1.53 6.94
N CYS A 31 8.72 -1.55 5.79
CA CYS A 31 8.18 -2.13 4.55
C CYS A 31 8.91 -3.42 4.16
N GLU A 32 8.15 -4.40 3.71
CA GLU A 32 8.70 -5.52 2.94
C GLU A 32 9.49 -5.00 1.74
N GLU A 33 10.63 -5.63 1.44
CA GLU A 33 11.59 -5.19 0.41
C GLU A 33 12.03 -3.72 0.56
N TYR A 34 11.92 -3.16 1.77
CA TYR A 34 12.11 -1.73 2.01
C TYR A 34 11.28 -0.86 1.03
N GLY A 35 10.08 -1.31 0.66
CA GLY A 35 9.16 -0.55 -0.20
C GLY A 35 9.59 -0.43 -1.66
N ARG A 36 10.56 -1.24 -2.13
CA ARG A 36 11.04 -1.20 -3.52
C ARG A 36 11.63 -2.54 -3.98
N MET A 37 11.09 -3.06 -5.08
CA MET A 37 11.72 -4.13 -5.86
C MET A 37 12.66 -3.55 -6.93
N LEU A 38 13.95 -3.88 -6.84
CA LEU A 38 15.01 -3.36 -7.71
C LEU A 38 14.95 -3.87 -9.15
N GLN A 39 14.33 -5.03 -9.35
CA GLN A 39 14.13 -5.67 -10.65
C GLN A 39 12.95 -5.10 -11.44
N ALA A 40 12.27 -4.08 -10.91
CA ALA A 40 11.20 -3.40 -11.62
C ALA A 40 11.72 -2.76 -12.91
N ASP A 41 10.96 -2.92 -14.00
CA ASP A 41 11.29 -2.32 -15.29
C ASP A 41 10.02 -1.66 -15.85
N ALA A 42 10.00 -0.33 -15.92
CA ALA A 42 8.83 0.38 -16.39
C ALA A 42 8.55 0.12 -17.88
N THR A 43 9.53 -0.35 -18.66
CA THR A 43 9.35 -0.71 -20.08
C THR A 43 8.51 -1.98 -20.25
N LYS A 44 8.46 -2.83 -19.23
CA LYS A 44 7.63 -4.06 -19.19
C LYS A 44 6.20 -3.81 -18.71
N VAL A 45 5.86 -2.55 -18.40
CA VAL A 45 4.49 -2.13 -18.10
C VAL A 45 3.89 -1.45 -19.33
N SER A 46 2.81 -2.02 -19.86
CA SER A 46 2.17 -1.52 -21.07
C SER A 46 1.66 -0.08 -20.94
N THR A 47 1.61 0.65 -22.05
CA THR A 47 1.00 1.99 -22.08
C THR A 47 -0.44 1.99 -21.59
N ARG A 48 -1.18 0.89 -21.83
CA ARG A 48 -2.54 0.70 -21.33
C ARG A 48 -2.56 0.60 -19.80
N ALA A 49 -1.65 -0.18 -19.21
CA ALA A 49 -1.53 -0.30 -17.75
C ALA A 49 -1.18 1.05 -17.11
N LYS A 50 -0.24 1.80 -17.68
CA LYS A 50 0.14 3.14 -17.23
C LYS A 50 -1.03 4.13 -17.30
N LYS A 51 -1.75 4.17 -18.43
CA LYS A 51 -2.94 5.04 -18.59
C LYS A 51 -4.06 4.72 -17.59
N ARG A 52 -4.24 3.44 -17.22
CA ARG A 52 -5.21 3.04 -16.19
C ARG A 52 -4.74 3.38 -14.78
N GLY A 53 -3.45 3.24 -14.50
CA GLY A 53 -2.84 3.45 -13.18
C GLY A 53 -2.72 4.92 -12.80
N LEU A 54 -2.27 5.76 -13.73
CA LEU A 54 -1.96 7.17 -13.48
C LEU A 54 -3.07 7.93 -12.72
N PRO A 55 -4.35 7.92 -13.13
CA PRO A 55 -5.40 8.64 -12.42
C PRO A 55 -5.84 7.99 -11.10
N GLN A 56 -5.30 6.82 -10.76
CA GLN A 56 -5.68 6.03 -9.58
C GLN A 56 -4.62 6.04 -8.48
N LEU A 57 -3.47 6.68 -8.69
CA LEU A 57 -2.47 6.79 -7.64
C LEU A 57 -3.01 7.63 -6.47
N GLY A 58 -2.72 7.20 -5.25
CA GLY A 58 -3.23 7.79 -4.01
C GLY A 58 -4.72 7.55 -3.80
N THR A 59 -5.25 6.41 -4.28
CA THR A 59 -6.67 6.06 -4.08
C THR A 59 -6.84 4.68 -3.45
N LEU A 60 -7.94 4.50 -2.72
CA LEU A 60 -8.34 3.19 -2.18
C LEU A 60 -8.76 2.23 -3.28
N GLY A 61 -9.74 2.65 -4.08
CA GLY A 61 -10.45 1.82 -5.03
C GLY A 61 -11.77 1.23 -4.58
N ALA A 62 -12.24 0.27 -5.36
CA ALA A 62 -13.44 -0.52 -5.09
C ALA A 62 -13.07 -1.97 -4.73
N GLY A 63 -14.08 -2.76 -4.37
CA GLY A 63 -13.94 -4.16 -3.96
C GLY A 63 -13.68 -4.27 -2.46
N ASN A 64 -12.77 -5.15 -2.07
CA ASN A 64 -12.37 -5.34 -0.66
C ASN A 64 -11.36 -4.27 -0.18
N HIS A 65 -11.23 -3.14 -0.88
CA HIS A 65 -10.35 -2.05 -0.50
C HIS A 65 -11.06 -1.08 0.44
N TYR A 66 -10.44 -0.82 1.58
CA TYR A 66 -11.01 0.02 2.63
C TYR A 66 -9.90 0.72 3.39
N ALA A 67 -10.32 1.73 4.14
CA ALA A 67 -9.51 2.25 5.20
C ALA A 67 -10.35 2.48 6.44
N GLU A 68 -9.82 2.05 7.58
CA GLU A 68 -10.57 1.93 8.81
C GLU A 68 -9.78 2.49 9.99
N VAL A 69 -10.46 3.31 10.79
CA VAL A 69 -9.97 3.70 12.12
C VAL A 69 -10.47 2.66 13.11
N GLN A 70 -9.54 1.95 13.72
CA GLN A 70 -9.81 0.83 14.61
C GLN A 70 -9.27 1.12 16.02
N VAL A 71 -9.76 0.35 16.99
CA VAL A 71 -9.33 0.43 18.39
C VAL A 71 -8.87 -0.96 18.82
N ILE A 72 -7.69 -1.04 19.43
CA ILE A 72 -7.15 -2.30 19.97
C ILE A 72 -8.02 -2.75 21.15
N ASP A 73 -8.80 -3.81 20.97
CA ASP A 73 -9.67 -4.34 22.03
C ASP A 73 -8.94 -5.36 22.93
N GLU A 74 -8.07 -6.17 22.33
CA GLU A 74 -7.34 -7.22 23.02
C GLU A 74 -5.89 -7.35 22.55
N ILE A 75 -4.98 -7.66 23.49
CA ILE A 75 -3.57 -7.94 23.22
C ILE A 75 -3.28 -9.35 23.75
N TYR A 76 -3.03 -10.27 22.82
CA TYR A 76 -2.75 -11.68 23.13
C TYR A 76 -1.27 -11.92 23.45
N ASP A 77 -0.37 -11.31 22.67
CA ASP A 77 1.08 -11.34 22.91
C ASP A 77 1.58 -9.92 23.15
N LYS A 78 1.91 -9.62 24.41
CA LYS A 78 2.41 -8.30 24.80
C LYS A 78 3.80 -7.99 24.25
N HIS A 79 4.65 -9.00 24.08
CA HIS A 79 6.01 -8.81 23.58
C HIS A 79 5.99 -8.46 22.09
N ALA A 80 5.25 -9.24 21.30
CA ALA A 80 5.08 -8.99 19.87
C ALA A 80 4.35 -7.66 19.61
N ALA A 81 3.26 -7.39 20.37
CA ALA A 81 2.52 -6.13 20.26
C ALA A 81 3.42 -4.92 20.53
N ALA A 82 4.22 -4.94 21.60
CA ALA A 82 5.13 -3.85 21.93
C ALA A 82 6.19 -3.62 20.83
N LYS A 83 6.68 -4.69 20.20
CA LYS A 83 7.61 -4.58 19.05
C LYS A 83 6.97 -3.97 17.81
N MET A 84 5.66 -4.15 17.63
CA MET A 84 4.87 -3.49 16.59
C MET A 84 4.35 -2.10 17.03
N GLY A 85 4.80 -1.58 18.16
CA GLY A 85 4.34 -0.31 18.72
C GLY A 85 3.02 -0.38 19.48
N ILE A 86 2.26 -1.47 19.42
CA ILE A 86 0.98 -1.62 20.13
C ILE A 86 1.25 -1.77 21.64
N ALA A 87 0.92 -0.73 22.42
CA ALA A 87 1.29 -0.66 23.84
C ALA A 87 0.17 -1.13 24.78
N GLU A 88 -1.09 -0.83 24.46
CA GLU A 88 -2.21 -1.05 25.38
C GLU A 88 -3.57 -1.22 24.68
N LYS A 89 -4.51 -1.84 25.40
CA LYS A 89 -5.92 -1.90 24.99
C LYS A 89 -6.50 -0.49 24.96
N GLY A 90 -7.26 -0.17 23.92
CA GLY A 90 -7.87 1.14 23.69
C GLY A 90 -7.06 2.06 22.79
N GLN A 91 -5.88 1.64 22.34
CA GLN A 91 -5.08 2.38 21.37
C GLN A 91 -5.80 2.48 20.02
N VAL A 92 -5.76 3.66 19.39
CA VAL A 92 -6.35 3.91 18.06
C VAL A 92 -5.32 3.61 16.98
N VAL A 93 -5.75 2.97 15.91
CA VAL A 93 -4.92 2.57 14.77
C VAL A 93 -5.66 2.81 13.47
N VAL A 94 -4.94 3.04 12.37
CA VAL A 94 -5.55 3.19 11.03
C VAL A 94 -5.07 2.10 10.10
N MET A 95 -5.99 1.24 9.66
CA MET A 95 -5.78 0.18 8.67
C MET A 95 -6.05 0.69 7.25
N LEU A 96 -5.08 0.55 6.34
CA LEU A 96 -5.25 0.83 4.91
C LEU A 96 -5.11 -0.45 4.09
N HIS A 97 -6.20 -0.86 3.43
CA HIS A 97 -6.22 -1.99 2.52
C HIS A 97 -6.37 -1.54 1.06
N CYS A 98 -5.25 -1.46 0.35
CA CYS A 98 -5.24 -1.21 -1.10
C CYS A 98 -4.02 -1.86 -1.80
N GLY A 99 -4.01 -1.82 -3.13
CA GLY A 99 -2.97 -2.43 -3.97
C GLY A 99 -2.61 -1.59 -5.19
N SER A 100 -2.07 -2.26 -6.21
CA SER A 100 -1.56 -1.66 -7.47
C SER A 100 -2.63 -1.12 -8.42
N ARG A 101 -3.87 -0.97 -7.94
CA ARG A 101 -5.02 -0.44 -8.67
C ARG A 101 -5.21 -1.11 -10.05
N GLY A 102 -5.74 -0.38 -11.03
CA GLY A 102 -5.92 -0.83 -12.40
C GLY A 102 -4.62 -1.13 -13.15
N LEU A 103 -3.48 -0.61 -12.66
CA LEU A 103 -2.17 -0.86 -13.26
C LEU A 103 -1.78 -2.33 -13.14
N GLY A 104 -1.73 -2.87 -11.91
CA GLY A 104 -1.34 -4.27 -11.72
C GLY A 104 -2.35 -5.27 -12.28
N HIS A 105 -3.65 -4.95 -12.28
CA HIS A 105 -4.65 -5.76 -12.98
C HIS A 105 -4.32 -5.85 -14.48
N GLN A 106 -3.98 -4.73 -15.12
CA GLN A 106 -3.65 -4.72 -16.53
C GLN A 106 -2.33 -5.45 -16.80
N VAL A 107 -1.30 -5.29 -15.95
CA VAL A 107 -0.04 -6.06 -16.04
C VAL A 107 -0.31 -7.57 -16.02
N ALA A 108 -1.15 -8.04 -15.09
CA ALA A 108 -1.52 -9.46 -15.03
C ALA A 108 -2.29 -9.91 -16.29
N THR A 109 -3.23 -9.08 -16.78
CA THR A 109 -4.01 -9.39 -17.98
C THR A 109 -3.11 -9.50 -19.21
N ASP A 110 -2.17 -8.56 -19.37
CA ASP A 110 -1.24 -8.54 -20.50
C ASP A 110 -0.29 -9.75 -20.44
N ALA A 111 0.18 -10.11 -19.25
CA ALA A 111 1.06 -11.26 -19.06
C ALA A 111 0.37 -12.60 -19.35
N LEU A 112 -0.91 -12.77 -18.99
CA LEU A 112 -1.66 -13.99 -19.29
C LEU A 112 -1.74 -14.26 -20.80
N VAL A 113 -1.91 -13.22 -21.62
CA VAL A 113 -1.94 -13.35 -23.08
C VAL A 113 -0.59 -13.83 -23.64
N GLU A 114 0.52 -13.31 -23.11
CA GLU A 114 1.86 -13.76 -23.53
C GLU A 114 2.20 -15.16 -23.00
N MET A 115 1.75 -15.50 -21.79
CA MET A 115 1.90 -16.85 -21.25
C MET A 115 1.12 -17.90 -22.07
N GLU A 116 -0.09 -17.60 -22.54
CA GLU A 116 -0.84 -18.50 -23.43
C GLU A 116 -0.06 -18.82 -24.72
N LYS A 117 0.61 -17.83 -25.31
CA LYS A 117 1.49 -18.03 -26.48
C LYS A 117 2.73 -18.86 -26.14
N ALA A 118 3.35 -18.59 -24.99
CA ALA A 118 4.52 -19.33 -24.52
C ALA A 118 4.19 -20.80 -24.26
N MET A 119 3.02 -21.11 -23.69
CA MET A 119 2.57 -22.48 -23.46
C MET A 119 2.39 -23.26 -24.75
N ALA A 120 1.78 -22.64 -25.77
CA ALA A 120 1.61 -23.25 -27.08
C ALA A 120 2.96 -23.56 -27.74
N ARG A 121 3.93 -22.64 -27.65
CA ARG A 121 5.30 -22.84 -28.14
C ARG A 121 6.04 -23.96 -27.39
N ASP A 122 5.91 -24.01 -26.07
CA ASP A 122 6.68 -24.89 -25.20
C ASP A 122 6.01 -26.25 -24.95
N GLY A 123 4.84 -26.49 -25.55
CA GLY A 123 4.06 -27.72 -25.39
C GLY A 123 3.51 -27.94 -23.97
N ILE A 124 3.27 -26.85 -23.22
CA ILE A 124 2.76 -26.92 -21.85
C ILE A 124 1.22 -27.06 -21.90
N SER A 125 0.72 -28.17 -21.38
CA SER A 125 -0.71 -28.39 -21.18
C SER A 125 -1.08 -28.26 -19.69
N VAL A 126 -2.24 -27.68 -19.44
CA VAL A 126 -2.76 -27.45 -18.09
C VAL A 126 -4.21 -27.89 -18.02
N ASN A 127 -4.66 -28.29 -16.84
CA ASN A 127 -6.03 -28.75 -16.61
C ASN A 127 -7.06 -27.61 -16.73
N ASP A 128 -6.64 -26.37 -16.46
CA ASP A 128 -7.49 -25.18 -16.52
C ASP A 128 -6.73 -24.04 -17.19
N ARG A 129 -7.39 -23.32 -18.10
CA ARG A 129 -6.82 -22.16 -18.81
C ARG A 129 -6.38 -21.05 -17.84
N GLN A 130 -7.00 -20.93 -16.67
CA GLN A 130 -6.62 -19.99 -15.61
C GLN A 130 -5.25 -20.30 -14.99
N LEU A 131 -4.69 -21.49 -15.24
CA LEU A 131 -3.33 -21.88 -14.85
C LEU A 131 -2.28 -21.55 -15.92
N ALA A 132 -2.55 -20.55 -16.77
CA ALA A 132 -1.59 -20.10 -17.77
C ALA A 132 -0.25 -19.72 -17.12
N CYS A 133 0.86 -20.21 -17.69
CA CYS A 133 2.19 -20.05 -17.12
C CYS A 133 3.27 -19.97 -18.20
N ALA A 134 4.44 -19.45 -17.82
CA ALA A 134 5.65 -19.48 -18.64
C ALA A 134 6.81 -20.02 -17.80
N ARG A 135 7.85 -20.53 -18.47
CA ARG A 135 9.08 -20.91 -17.77
C ARG A 135 9.72 -19.67 -17.14
N LEU A 136 10.21 -19.80 -15.91
CA LEU A 136 10.74 -18.68 -15.13
C LEU A 136 11.84 -17.89 -15.87
N TYR A 137 12.71 -18.60 -16.58
CA TYR A 137 13.84 -18.02 -17.32
C TYR A 137 13.54 -17.75 -18.80
N SER A 138 12.29 -17.89 -19.26
CA SER A 138 11.92 -17.45 -20.60
C SER A 138 11.78 -15.93 -20.66
N ASN A 139 11.76 -15.38 -21.88
CA ASN A 139 11.53 -13.96 -22.08
C ASN A 139 10.21 -13.50 -21.45
N GLU A 140 9.13 -14.28 -21.62
CA GLU A 140 7.81 -13.98 -21.05
C GLU A 140 7.81 -14.04 -19.52
N GLY A 141 8.50 -15.03 -18.94
CA GLY A 141 8.65 -15.15 -17.48
C GLY A 141 9.40 -13.96 -16.88
N GLN A 142 10.53 -13.58 -17.48
CA GLN A 142 11.32 -12.44 -17.04
C GLN A 142 10.59 -11.11 -17.23
N ASP A 143 9.93 -10.93 -18.36
CA ASP A 143 9.15 -9.72 -18.64
C ASP A 143 7.98 -9.57 -17.65
N TYR A 144 7.28 -10.67 -17.34
CA TYR A 144 6.24 -10.66 -16.31
C TYR A 144 6.80 -10.32 -14.92
N LEU A 145 7.91 -10.94 -14.49
CA LEU A 145 8.49 -10.67 -13.17
C LEU A 145 8.89 -9.20 -13.01
N LYS A 146 9.49 -8.61 -14.04
CA LYS A 146 9.85 -7.19 -14.05
C LYS A 146 8.63 -6.27 -14.04
N GLY A 147 7.60 -6.58 -14.84
CA GLY A 147 6.34 -5.84 -14.85
C GLY A 147 5.56 -5.96 -13.53
N MET A 148 5.58 -7.14 -12.92
CA MET A 148 5.00 -7.42 -11.60
C MET A 148 5.73 -6.62 -10.51
N ALA A 149 7.06 -6.59 -10.53
CA ALA A 149 7.85 -5.78 -9.61
C ALA A 149 7.53 -4.28 -9.75
N ALA A 150 7.36 -3.78 -10.97
CA ALA A 150 6.91 -2.41 -11.20
C ALA A 150 5.50 -2.15 -10.65
N ALA A 151 4.57 -3.11 -10.81
CA ALA A 151 3.24 -3.00 -10.22
C ALA A 151 3.27 -3.04 -8.68
N ALA A 152 4.20 -3.78 -8.08
CA ALA A 152 4.43 -3.81 -6.63
C ALA A 152 4.95 -2.46 -6.12
N ASN A 153 5.94 -1.88 -6.80
CA ASN A 153 6.44 -0.51 -6.56
C ASN A 153 5.29 0.51 -6.60
N PHE A 154 4.45 0.46 -7.63
CA PHE A 154 3.26 1.31 -7.71
C PHE A 154 2.30 1.11 -6.51
N ALA A 155 2.14 -0.12 -6.01
CA ALA A 155 1.30 -0.39 -4.85
C ALA A 155 1.88 0.21 -3.55
N TRP A 156 3.20 0.14 -3.34
CA TRP A 156 3.83 0.80 -2.20
C TRP A 156 3.69 2.32 -2.29
N VAL A 157 4.01 2.93 -3.44
CA VAL A 157 3.81 4.38 -3.67
C VAL A 157 2.35 4.77 -3.38
N ASN A 158 1.39 4.01 -3.90
CA ASN A 158 -0.03 4.28 -3.65
C ASN A 158 -0.34 4.31 -2.16
N ARG A 159 0.14 3.32 -1.40
CA ARG A 159 -0.11 3.26 0.04
C ARG A 159 0.65 4.32 0.84
N SER A 160 1.84 4.69 0.42
CA SER A 160 2.61 5.79 1.00
C SER A 160 1.87 7.12 0.85
N CYS A 161 1.39 7.44 -0.35
CA CYS A 161 0.55 8.61 -0.58
C CYS A 161 -0.72 8.57 0.28
N MET A 162 -1.36 7.41 0.42
CA MET A 162 -2.53 7.24 1.28
C MET A 162 -2.19 7.47 2.76
N THR A 163 -1.02 7.02 3.22
CA THR A 163 -0.54 7.22 4.60
C THR A 163 -0.29 8.70 4.87
N PHE A 164 0.28 9.43 3.91
CA PHE A 164 0.38 10.88 3.96
C PHE A 164 -1.00 11.54 4.11
N CYS A 165 -1.98 11.14 3.29
CA CYS A 165 -3.34 11.66 3.39
C CYS A 165 -3.99 11.35 4.76
N VAL A 166 -3.76 10.15 5.33
CA VAL A 166 -4.22 9.79 6.68
C VAL A 166 -3.60 10.75 7.70
N ARG A 167 -2.29 10.95 7.68
CA ARG A 167 -1.57 11.87 8.58
C ARG A 167 -2.16 13.28 8.50
N GLN A 168 -2.37 13.79 7.28
CA GLN A 168 -2.95 15.12 7.08
C GLN A 168 -4.40 15.22 7.59
N ALA A 169 -5.21 14.19 7.35
CA ALA A 169 -6.59 14.16 7.81
C ALA A 169 -6.68 14.20 9.34
N PHE A 170 -5.83 13.44 10.04
CA PHE A 170 -5.75 13.46 11.50
C PHE A 170 -5.22 14.80 12.01
N ALA A 171 -4.17 15.34 11.38
CA ALA A 171 -3.63 16.64 11.76
C ALA A 171 -4.66 17.76 11.67
N ASN A 172 -5.44 17.80 10.58
CA ASN A 172 -6.50 18.77 10.39
C ASN A 172 -7.66 18.58 11.38
N THR A 173 -8.00 17.33 11.71
CA THR A 173 -9.12 17.01 12.62
C THR A 173 -8.78 17.37 14.07
N PHE A 174 -7.55 17.06 14.51
CA PHE A 174 -7.14 17.25 15.90
C PHE A 174 -6.37 18.55 16.14
N ASN A 175 -5.99 19.26 15.07
CA ASN A 175 -5.13 20.45 15.10
C ASN A 175 -3.80 20.20 15.84
N ILE A 176 -3.20 19.03 15.58
CA ILE A 176 -1.94 18.56 16.15
C ILE A 176 -1.09 18.03 14.99
N GLN A 177 0.22 18.28 15.00
CA GLN A 177 1.10 17.78 13.95
C GLN A 177 1.18 16.23 13.97
N PRO A 178 1.31 15.56 12.81
CA PRO A 178 1.42 14.10 12.76
C PRO A 178 2.55 13.52 13.62
N ASP A 179 3.67 14.24 13.76
CA ASP A 179 4.81 13.86 14.62
C ASP A 179 4.41 13.86 16.11
N ASP A 180 3.64 14.85 16.55
CA ASP A 180 3.13 14.95 17.93
C ASP A 180 2.05 13.88 18.23
N LEU A 181 1.39 13.40 17.18
CA LEU A 181 0.47 12.28 17.21
C LEU A 181 1.20 10.93 17.20
N ASP A 182 2.51 10.90 16.90
CA ASP A 182 3.33 9.69 16.75
C ASP A 182 2.75 8.70 15.73
N MET A 183 2.35 9.24 14.57
CA MET A 183 1.72 8.53 13.45
C MET A 183 2.70 7.66 12.65
N GLN A 184 3.44 6.82 13.36
CA GLN A 184 4.38 5.86 12.80
C GLN A 184 3.67 4.69 12.12
N VAL A 185 4.28 4.19 11.06
CA VAL A 185 3.86 2.97 10.36
C VAL A 185 4.38 1.77 11.13
N CYS A 186 3.49 0.86 11.53
CA CYS A 186 3.96 -0.39 12.14
C CYS A 186 4.47 -1.42 11.13
N ASN A 187 3.82 -1.56 9.96
CA ASN A 187 4.29 -2.45 8.90
C ASN A 187 3.61 -2.17 7.53
N PHE A 188 4.34 -2.37 6.43
CA PHE A 188 3.81 -2.59 5.08
C PHE A 188 4.22 -3.97 4.54
N LEU A 189 3.26 -4.88 4.51
CA LEU A 189 3.32 -6.20 3.90
C LEU A 189 2.77 -6.16 2.46
N LEU A 190 3.36 -6.94 1.58
CA LEU A 190 2.82 -7.33 0.28
C LEU A 190 2.39 -8.80 0.30
N TYR A 191 1.52 -9.11 -0.64
CA TYR A 191 0.61 -10.23 -0.42
C TYR A 191 -0.15 -10.65 -1.67
N LYS A 192 0.04 -10.04 -2.84
CA LYS A 192 -0.20 -10.70 -4.14
C LYS A 192 1.07 -10.46 -4.92
N LEU A 193 2.14 -11.01 -4.39
CA LEU A 193 3.45 -10.92 -4.98
C LEU A 193 4.04 -12.32 -4.97
N PHE A 194 4.70 -12.67 -6.08
CA PHE A 194 5.55 -13.84 -6.11
C PHE A 194 6.94 -13.41 -5.66
N VAL A 195 7.31 -13.75 -4.42
CA VAL A 195 8.65 -13.54 -3.89
C VAL A 195 9.32 -14.91 -3.78
N PHE A 196 10.44 -15.08 -4.48
CA PHE A 196 11.27 -16.27 -4.35
C PHE A 196 11.94 -16.25 -2.96
N PRO A 197 11.87 -17.31 -2.13
CA PRO A 197 11.57 -18.70 -2.47
C PRO A 197 10.24 -19.27 -1.91
N LEU A 198 9.30 -18.47 -1.38
CA LEU A 198 8.19 -19.02 -0.56
C LEU A 198 6.80 -18.45 -0.90
N ARG A 199 6.05 -19.27 -1.65
CA ARG A 199 4.56 -19.42 -1.71
C ARG A 199 3.69 -18.24 -2.18
N PHE A 200 2.62 -18.61 -2.90
CA PHE A 200 1.51 -17.77 -3.32
C PHE A 200 0.73 -17.23 -2.11
N PHE A 201 0.50 -15.92 -2.04
CA PHE A 201 -0.39 -15.33 -1.04
C PHE A 201 -1.32 -14.26 -1.66
N PHE A 202 -2.36 -13.87 -0.90
CA PHE A 202 -3.45 -12.95 -1.26
C PHE A 202 -3.41 -11.61 -0.50
N VAL A 203 -3.72 -10.49 -1.19
CA VAL A 203 -3.44 -9.11 -0.76
C VAL A 203 -4.14 -8.74 0.56
N LEU A 204 -3.44 -8.52 1.68
CA LEU A 204 -3.98 -8.06 2.97
C LEU A 204 -2.98 -7.22 3.80
N LEU A 205 -3.09 -5.88 3.78
CA LEU A 205 -2.22 -5.02 4.62
C LEU A 205 -3.00 -4.36 5.71
N LEU A 206 -2.46 -4.55 6.89
CA LEU A 206 -2.62 -3.69 8.02
C LEU A 206 -1.50 -2.65 8.02
N ILE A 207 -1.80 -1.43 7.56
CA ILE A 207 -1.08 -0.28 8.10
C ILE A 207 -1.63 -0.13 9.52
N ILE A 208 -0.78 0.04 10.52
CA ILE A 208 -1.20 0.62 11.80
C ILE A 208 -0.47 1.93 11.79
N VAL A 209 -1.21 2.99 11.53
CA VAL A 209 -0.74 4.30 11.95
C VAL A 209 -1.04 4.41 13.43
N HIS A 210 0.01 4.34 14.24
CA HIS A 210 -0.13 4.44 15.70
C HIS A 210 -0.51 5.87 16.09
N MET A 211 -1.22 6.04 17.21
CA MET A 211 -1.31 7.34 17.87
C MET A 211 -0.76 7.22 19.30
N CYS A 212 0.55 7.37 19.49
CA CYS A 212 1.17 7.26 20.82
C CYS A 212 1.64 8.62 21.28
N SER A 213 0.90 9.24 22.20
CA SER A 213 1.56 10.24 23.03
C SER A 213 1.35 9.94 24.49
N ARG A 214 2.28 9.16 25.06
CA ARG A 214 2.49 9.12 26.52
C ARG A 214 2.64 10.53 27.12
N LYS A 215 3.08 11.52 26.33
CA LYS A 215 3.23 12.92 26.76
C LYS A 215 1.95 13.77 26.62
N ASN A 216 1.08 13.50 25.63
CA ASN A 216 -0.13 14.29 25.37
C ASN A 216 -1.47 13.57 25.61
N LEU A 217 -1.46 12.38 26.23
CA LEU A 217 -2.68 11.67 26.62
C LEU A 217 -3.69 12.53 27.41
N ARG A 218 -3.21 13.54 28.16
CA ARG A 218 -4.06 14.52 28.87
C ARG A 218 -4.79 15.49 27.93
N LYS A 219 -4.17 15.97 26.84
CA LYS A 219 -4.84 16.79 25.82
C LYS A 219 -5.80 15.94 24.98
N TYR A 220 -5.43 14.69 24.70
CA TYR A 220 -6.26 13.71 23.98
C TYR A 220 -7.54 13.33 24.75
N LYS A 221 -7.41 13.04 26.05
CA LYS A 221 -8.56 12.81 26.95
C LYS A 221 -9.46 14.05 27.12
N LEU A 222 -8.96 15.24 26.83
CA LEU A 222 -9.72 16.50 26.92
C LEU A 222 -10.48 16.82 25.62
N ALA A 223 -9.97 16.39 24.46
CA ALA A 223 -10.55 16.65 23.14
C ALA A 223 -11.64 15.65 22.72
N CYS A 224 -11.59 14.40 23.20
CA CYS A 224 -12.66 13.41 23.02
C CYS A 224 -12.86 12.69 24.34
N LYS A 225 -14.02 12.88 24.98
CA LYS A 225 -14.35 12.24 26.26
C LYS A 225 -14.63 10.75 26.09
N ASN A 226 -14.88 10.28 24.86
CA ASN A 226 -15.12 8.87 24.55
C ASN A 226 -14.39 8.38 23.29
N LYS A 227 -13.95 7.12 23.30
CA LYS A 227 -13.29 6.44 22.16
C LYS A 227 -14.14 6.45 20.88
N SER A 228 -15.46 6.44 21.02
CA SER A 228 -16.42 6.57 19.92
C SER A 228 -16.43 7.95 19.27
N GLU A 229 -16.05 9.01 19.99
CA GLU A 229 -16.00 10.38 19.47
C GLU A 229 -14.79 10.59 18.56
N VAL A 230 -13.65 9.95 18.85
CA VAL A 230 -12.46 9.98 17.97
C VAL A 230 -12.76 9.34 16.62
N VAL A 231 -13.37 8.15 16.65
CA VAL A 231 -13.81 7.45 15.45
C VAL A 231 -14.87 8.28 14.71
N ALA A 232 -15.87 8.81 15.42
CA ALA A 232 -16.93 9.63 14.81
C ALA A 232 -16.45 10.99 14.26
N ALA A 233 -15.41 11.59 14.84
CA ALA A 233 -14.83 12.86 14.39
C ALA A 233 -13.89 12.65 13.19
N ALA A 234 -13.11 11.57 13.18
CA ALA A 234 -12.19 11.26 12.09
C ALA A 234 -12.90 10.71 10.85
N MET A 235 -13.95 9.89 11.01
CA MET A 235 -14.59 9.17 9.89
C MET A 235 -15.15 10.07 8.77
N PRO A 236 -15.86 11.18 9.04
CA PRO A 236 -16.45 12.00 7.99
C PRO A 236 -15.40 12.79 7.19
N LEU A 237 -14.33 13.23 7.85
CA LEU A 237 -13.19 13.90 7.23
C LEU A 237 -12.33 12.91 6.44
N PHE A 238 -12.14 11.72 6.97
CA PHE A 238 -11.46 10.62 6.31
C PHE A 238 -12.18 10.19 5.02
N GLN A 239 -13.50 10.01 5.07
CA GLN A 239 -14.31 9.70 3.88
C GLN A 239 -14.30 10.83 2.84
N LYS A 240 -14.31 12.09 3.28
CA LYS A 240 -14.18 13.24 2.37
C LYS A 240 -12.79 13.33 1.72
N PHE A 241 -11.72 13.06 2.47
CA PHE A 241 -10.34 13.08 1.97
C PHE A 241 -10.04 11.91 1.03
N LEU A 242 -10.67 10.75 1.25
CA LEU A 242 -10.61 9.61 0.34
C LEU A 242 -11.38 9.84 -0.97
N ALA A 243 -12.40 10.72 -0.95
CA ALA A 243 -13.22 11.07 -2.11
C ALA A 243 -12.65 12.25 -2.91
N HIS A 244 -11.93 13.18 -2.27
CA HIS A 244 -11.31 14.34 -2.90
C HIS A 244 -9.82 14.12 -3.19
N ARG A 245 -9.49 14.22 -4.47
CA ARG A 245 -8.27 13.77 -5.14
C ARG A 245 -6.98 14.50 -4.71
N LEU A 246 -5.84 13.85 -4.96
CA LEU A 246 -4.51 14.47 -5.18
C LEU A 246 -4.37 15.10 -6.60
N THR A 247 -5.45 15.61 -7.21
CA THR A 247 -5.38 16.24 -8.55
C THR A 247 -5.85 17.69 -8.57
N GLU A 248 -5.89 18.35 -7.43
CA GLU A 248 -6.04 19.81 -7.36
C GLU A 248 -4.83 20.37 -6.62
N GLU A 249 -3.73 20.48 -7.36
CA GLU A 249 -2.77 21.60 -7.38
C GLU A 249 -1.95 21.51 -8.68
#